data_AF-A0A2L1K1C4-F1
#
_entry.id   AF-A0A2L1K1C4-F1
#
_cell.length_a   1.000
_cell.length_b   1.000
_cell.length_c   1.000
_cell.angle_alpha   90.00
_cell.angle_beta   90.00
_cell.angle_gamma   90.00
#
_symmetry.space_group_name_H-M   'P 1'
#
loop_
_entity.id
_entity.type
_entity.pdbx_description
1 polymer ?
#
loop_
_entity_poly.entity_id
_entity_poly.type
_entity_poly.pdbx_seq_one_letter_code
_entity_poly.pdbx_strand_id
1 'polypeptide(L)'
;MTNIIITDQIKYFICKLKGRRSFFMIKNSFIPIISQEKKEENLGSVEFQVFNFTNKIRKLTSHLELHRKDYLSQRGLRKILGKRQRLLSYLSKKNGIRYKNLINQLDIRESQIR
;
A
#
# COMPACT_ATOMS: atom_id res chain seq x y z
N MET A 1 -14.35 -33.21 -18.21
CA MET A 1 -12.91 -33.44 -18.02
C MET A 1 -12.15 -32.51 -18.95
N THR A 2 -11.23 -31.74 -18.35
CA THR A 2 -9.99 -31.19 -18.94
C THR A 2 -10.16 -30.38 -20.23
N ASN A 3 -10.22 -29.04 -20.17
CA ASN A 3 -8.99 -28.25 -20.37
C ASN A 3 -9.09 -26.83 -19.78
N ILE A 4 -9.39 -26.75 -18.49
CA ILE A 4 -9.26 -25.50 -17.69
C ILE A 4 -7.80 -25.30 -17.19
N ILE A 5 -6.84 -26.16 -17.60
CA ILE A 5 -5.51 -26.26 -16.96
C ILE A 5 -4.34 -25.75 -17.83
N ILE A 6 -4.57 -25.23 -19.05
CA ILE A 6 -3.46 -24.82 -19.95
C ILE A 6 -3.28 -23.28 -20.03
N THR A 7 -4.09 -22.50 -19.31
CA THR A 7 -3.99 -21.02 -19.31
C THR A 7 -2.96 -20.45 -18.33
N ASP A 8 -2.44 -21.24 -17.39
CA ASP A 8 -1.69 -20.68 -16.25
C ASP A 8 -0.16 -20.78 -16.34
N GLN A 9 0.42 -21.57 -17.25
CA GLN A 9 1.89 -21.68 -17.36
C GLN A 9 2.51 -20.70 -18.37
N ILE A 10 1.78 -20.28 -19.41
CA ILE A 10 2.36 -19.49 -20.51
C ILE A 10 2.34 -17.97 -20.22
N LYS A 11 1.36 -17.47 -19.44
CA LYS A 11 1.30 -16.04 -19.07
C LYS A 11 2.40 -15.62 -18.09
N TYR A 12 2.88 -16.56 -17.28
CA TYR A 12 4.01 -16.34 -16.37
C TYR A 12 5.36 -16.16 -17.09
N PHE A 13 5.47 -16.59 -18.36
CA PHE A 13 6.74 -16.57 -19.09
C PHE A 13 7.04 -15.24 -19.81
N ILE A 14 6.02 -14.48 -20.24
CA ILE A 14 6.20 -13.16 -20.87
C ILE A 14 6.62 -12.07 -19.85
N CYS A 15 6.40 -12.29 -18.55
CA CYS A 15 6.66 -11.29 -17.51
C CYS A 15 8.14 -11.12 -17.11
N LYS A 16 9.08 -11.95 -17.64
CA LYS A 16 10.46 -12.01 -17.11
C LYS A 16 11.56 -11.39 -17.97
N LEU A 17 11.27 -10.81 -19.14
CA LEU A 17 12.32 -10.32 -20.04
C LEU A 17 12.16 -8.84 -20.41
N LYS A 18 13.12 -8.05 -19.91
CA LYS A 18 13.54 -6.69 -20.31
C LYS A 18 12.71 -5.48 -19.81
N GLY A 19 13.13 -5.01 -18.63
CA GLY A 19 13.90 -3.76 -18.56
C GLY A 19 13.18 -2.43 -18.84
N ARG A 20 12.54 -1.86 -17.80
CA ARG A 20 12.67 -0.47 -17.32
C ARG A 20 11.63 -0.25 -16.23
N ARG A 21 12.05 -0.41 -14.97
CA ARG A 21 11.27 0.06 -13.80
C ARG A 21 11.39 1.59 -13.71
N SER A 22 10.59 2.29 -14.50
CA SER A 22 10.17 3.64 -14.14
C SER A 22 8.88 3.97 -14.89
N PHE A 23 7.76 3.60 -14.27
CA PHE A 23 6.52 4.32 -14.51
C PHE A 23 5.91 4.58 -13.15
N PHE A 24 6.60 5.42 -12.38
CA PHE A 24 5.98 6.14 -11.27
C PHE A 24 5.03 7.15 -11.94
N MET A 25 3.85 6.69 -12.34
CA MET A 25 2.77 7.62 -12.59
C MET A 25 2.56 8.36 -11.27
N ILE A 26 2.72 9.67 -11.31
CA ILE A 26 2.04 10.55 -10.37
C ILE A 26 0.55 10.32 -10.63
N LYS A 27 -0.02 9.28 -10.00
CA LYS A 27 -1.45 9.14 -9.87
C LYS A 27 -1.82 10.12 -8.78
N ASN A 28 -2.34 11.26 -9.24
CA ASN A 28 -3.31 12.15 -8.63
C ASN A 28 -3.59 11.85 -7.17
N SER A 29 -3.53 12.88 -6.33
CA SER A 29 -4.02 12.96 -4.96
C SER A 29 -5.33 12.19 -4.75
N PHE A 30 -5.24 10.87 -4.57
CA PHE A 30 -6.38 10.06 -4.21
C PHE A 30 -6.67 10.37 -2.76
N ILE A 31 -7.71 11.17 -2.57
CA ILE A 31 -8.45 11.26 -1.33
C ILE A 31 -9.36 10.02 -1.34
N PRO A 32 -9.08 8.94 -0.60
CA PRO A 32 -10.12 7.99 -0.26
C PRO A 32 -11.11 8.77 0.60
N ILE A 33 -12.26 9.11 0.02
CA ILE A 33 -13.62 8.59 0.29
C ILE A 33 -14.01 8.27 1.76
N ILE A 34 -13.14 8.48 2.75
CA ILE A 34 -13.56 8.83 4.10
C ILE A 34 -14.10 10.26 3.94
N SER A 35 -15.35 10.33 3.49
CA SER A 35 -16.20 11.50 3.36
C SER A 35 -15.74 12.61 4.31
N GLN A 36 -15.40 13.77 3.73
CA GLN A 36 -15.04 14.99 4.46
C GLN A 36 -16.06 15.36 5.57
N GLU A 37 -17.24 14.74 5.54
CA GLU A 37 -18.36 14.86 6.49
C GLU A 37 -18.18 14.11 7.83
N LYS A 38 -17.25 13.14 7.97
CA LYS A 38 -17.08 12.38 9.23
C LYS A 38 -15.72 12.60 9.90
N LYS A 39 -15.19 13.81 9.78
CA LYS A 39 -13.82 14.16 10.16
C LYS A 39 -13.54 14.17 11.65
N GLU A 40 -14.51 14.50 12.51
CA GLU A 40 -14.24 14.66 13.95
C GLU A 40 -14.25 13.33 14.71
N GLU A 41 -15.18 12.43 14.42
CA GLU A 41 -15.30 11.16 15.15
C GLU A 41 -14.26 10.10 14.74
N ASN A 42 -13.68 10.20 13.54
CA ASN A 42 -12.88 9.10 12.96
C ASN A 42 -11.36 9.33 12.96
N LEU A 43 -10.86 10.43 13.57
CA LEU A 43 -9.41 10.71 13.67
C LEU A 43 -8.63 9.59 14.37
N GLY A 44 -9.26 8.91 15.33
CA GLY A 44 -8.68 7.81 16.08
C GLY A 44 -8.78 6.44 15.40
N SER A 45 -9.56 6.31 14.33
CA SER A 45 -9.80 5.02 13.66
C SER A 45 -8.52 4.46 13.04
N VAL A 46 -8.41 3.13 13.03
CA VAL A 46 -7.22 2.45 12.49
C VAL A 46 -7.14 2.67 10.97
N GLU A 47 -8.28 2.70 10.31
CA GLU A 47 -8.45 2.98 8.88
C GLU A 47 -7.88 4.36 8.52
N PHE A 48 -8.24 5.41 9.27
CA PHE A 48 -7.73 6.76 9.06
C PHE A 48 -6.22 6.85 9.29
N GLN A 49 -5.69 6.18 10.33
CA GLN A 49 -4.25 6.15 10.60
C GLN A 49 -3.46 5.47 9.46
N VAL A 50 -3.93 4.32 8.98
CA VAL A 50 -3.31 3.60 7.85
C VAL A 50 -3.33 4.46 6.59
N PHE A 51 -4.43 5.17 6.34
CA PHE A 51 -4.52 6.12 5.23
C PHE A 51 -3.50 7.25 5.35
N ASN A 52 -3.41 7.92 6.51
CA ASN A 52 -2.45 8.99 6.75
C ASN A 52 -1.00 8.52 6.58
N PHE A 53 -0.66 7.33 7.10
CA PHE A 53 0.66 6.74 6.89
C PHE A 53 0.93 6.44 5.42
N THR A 54 -0.06 5.95 4.68
CA THR A 54 0.08 5.67 3.24
C THR A 54 0.39 6.95 2.46
N ASN A 55 -0.30 8.06 2.75
CA ASN A 55 -0.01 9.36 2.14
C ASN A 55 1.40 9.87 2.48
N LYS A 56 1.82 9.75 3.75
CA LYS A 56 3.17 10.14 4.18
C LYS A 56 4.24 9.30 3.48
N ILE A 57 4.04 7.99 3.35
CA ILE A 57 4.94 7.09 2.63
C ILE A 57 5.07 7.53 1.17
N ARG A 58 3.96 7.81 0.48
CA ARG A 58 3.99 8.27 -0.92
C ARG A 58 4.80 9.57 -1.09
N LYS A 59 4.53 10.58 -0.26
CA LYS A 59 5.27 11.86 -0.26
C LYS A 59 6.76 11.70 0.05
N LEU A 60 7.10 10.88 1.04
CA LEU A 60 8.51 10.62 1.39
C LEU A 60 9.23 9.81 0.32
N THR A 61 8.53 8.89 -0.35
CA THR A 61 9.11 8.10 -1.42
C THR A 61 9.52 9.00 -2.59
N SER A 62 8.63 9.91 -3.03
CA SER A 62 8.97 10.86 -4.09
C SER A 62 10.11 11.82 -3.69
N HIS A 63 10.17 12.24 -2.42
CA HIS A 63 11.29 13.05 -1.91
C HIS A 63 12.63 12.28 -1.98
N LEU A 64 12.64 11.01 -1.57
CA LEU A 64 13.85 10.18 -1.55
C LEU A 64 14.31 9.74 -2.94
N GLU A 65 13.41 9.69 -3.93
CA GLU A 65 13.78 9.46 -5.33
C GLU A 65 14.71 10.56 -5.85
N LEU A 66 14.45 11.81 -5.45
CA LEU A 66 15.28 12.98 -5.74
C LEU A 66 16.52 13.05 -4.83
N HIS A 67 16.35 12.77 -3.54
CA HIS A 67 17.40 12.88 -2.52
C HIS A 67 17.84 11.52 -1.98
N ARG A 68 18.54 10.74 -2.80
CA ARG A 68 18.94 9.35 -2.47
C ARG A 68 19.89 9.22 -1.27
N LYS A 69 20.64 10.27 -0.95
CA LYS A 69 21.64 10.27 0.13
C LYS A 69 21.07 10.71 1.49
N ASP A 70 19.77 11.03 1.59
CA ASP A 70 19.15 11.38 2.88
C ASP A 70 18.79 10.13 3.69
N TYR A 71 19.76 9.68 4.50
CA TYR A 71 19.61 8.50 5.35
C TYR A 71 18.70 8.72 6.57
N LEU A 72 18.57 9.97 7.04
CA LEU A 72 17.72 10.30 8.19
C LEU A 72 16.25 10.17 7.82
N SER A 73 15.86 10.73 6.67
CA SER A 73 14.51 10.59 6.12
C SER A 73 14.18 9.14 5.76
N GLN A 74 15.14 8.37 5.22
CA GLN A 74 14.97 6.93 5.00
C GLN A 74 14.70 6.15 6.30
N ARG A 75 15.41 6.48 7.38
CA ARG A 75 15.16 5.88 8.71
C ARG A 75 13.75 6.22 9.21
N GLY A 76 13.31 7.45 9.02
CA GLY A 76 11.94 7.88 9.34
C GLY A 76 10.88 7.12 8.54
N LEU A 77 11.10 6.97 7.23
CA LEU A 77 10.22 6.19 6.35
C LEU A 77 10.08 4.74 6.81
N ARG A 78 11.18 4.06 7.17
CA ARG A 78 11.15 2.68 7.69
C ARG A 78 10.32 2.58 8.98
N LYS A 79 10.43 3.55 9.89
CA LYS A 79 9.60 3.60 11.11
C LYS A 79 8.11 3.71 10.79
N ILE A 80 7.74 4.58 9.84
CA ILE A 80 6.35 4.75 9.41
C ILE A 80 5.81 3.46 8.78
N LEU A 81 6.61 2.81 7.93
CA LEU A 81 6.25 1.57 7.28
C LEU A 81 5.97 0.45 8.31
N GLY A 82 6.83 0.32 9.33
CA GLY A 82 6.63 -0.64 10.42
C GLY A 82 5.39 -0.35 11.27
N LYS A 83 5.10 0.92 11.58
CA LYS A 83 3.85 1.30 12.28
C LYS A 83 2.60 0.91 11.48
N ARG A 84 2.58 1.22 10.18
CA ARG A 84 1.48 0.87 9.29
C ARG A 84 1.29 -0.65 9.21
N GLN A 85 2.38 -1.42 9.13
CA GLN A 85 2.31 -2.89 9.10
C GLN A 85 1.67 -3.44 10.39
N ARG A 86 2.06 -2.94 11.57
CA ARG A 86 1.46 -3.36 12.85
C ARG A 86 -0.04 -3.08 12.92
N LEU A 87 -0.49 -1.92 12.42
CA LEU A 87 -1.92 -1.59 12.37
C LEU A 87 -2.71 -2.50 11.42
N LEU A 88 -2.13 -2.82 10.25
CA LEU A 88 -2.75 -3.75 9.31
C LEU A 88 -2.83 -5.17 9.90
N SER A 89 -1.78 -5.63 10.59
CA SER A 89 -1.81 -6.91 11.31
C SER A 89 -2.85 -6.93 12.42
N TYR A 90 -3.02 -5.83 13.16
CA TYR A 90 -4.08 -5.69 14.16
C TYR A 90 -5.48 -5.77 13.53
N LEU A 91 -5.73 -5.01 12.45
CA LEU A 91 -7.00 -5.03 11.73
C LEU A 91 -7.31 -6.41 11.17
N SER A 92 -6.33 -7.09 10.59
CA SER A 92 -6.49 -8.45 10.07
C SER A 92 -6.91 -9.44 11.17
N LYS A 93 -6.40 -9.30 12.39
CA LYS A 93 -6.78 -10.14 13.54
C LYS A 93 -8.16 -9.81 14.10
N LYS A 94 -8.54 -8.52 14.10
CA LYS A 94 -9.80 -8.05 14.67
C LYS A 94 -10.99 -8.24 13.74
N ASN A 95 -10.83 -7.91 12.45
CA ASN A 95 -11.92 -7.97 11.47
C ASN A 95 -11.36 -8.12 10.05
N GLY A 96 -11.45 -9.33 9.50
CA GLY A 96 -10.96 -9.63 8.16
C GLY A 96 -11.70 -8.91 7.03
N ILE A 97 -13.00 -8.60 7.19
CA ILE A 97 -13.80 -7.90 6.16
C ILE A 97 -13.32 -6.45 6.03
N ARG A 98 -13.16 -5.75 7.15
CA ARG A 98 -12.64 -4.37 7.16
C ARG A 98 -11.23 -4.29 6.60
N TYR A 99 -10.39 -5.26 6.94
CA TYR A 99 -9.03 -5.37 6.40
C TYR A 99 -9.01 -5.49 4.88
N LYS A 100 -9.80 -6.42 4.31
CA LYS A 100 -9.89 -6.61 2.86
C LYS A 100 -10.38 -5.34 2.15
N ASN A 101 -11.43 -4.71 2.69
CA ASN A 101 -11.96 -3.46 2.14
C ASN A 101 -10.90 -2.35 2.15
N LEU A 102 -10.17 -2.19 3.25
CA LEU A 102 -9.13 -1.17 3.40
C LEU A 102 -7.95 -1.39 2.44
N ILE A 103 -7.52 -2.65 2.27
CA ILE A 103 -6.45 -2.99 1.34
C ILE A 103 -6.84 -2.73 -0.10
N ASN A 104 -8.05 -3.13 -0.50
CA ASN A 104 -8.57 -2.90 -1.84
C ASN A 104 -8.69 -1.40 -2.14
N GLN A 105 -9.13 -0.60 -1.16
CA GLN A 105 -9.23 0.86 -1.31
C GLN A 105 -7.87 1.55 -1.45
N LEU A 106 -6.85 1.09 -0.73
CA LEU A 106 -5.55 1.74 -0.69
C LEU A 106 -4.52 1.16 -1.69
N ASP A 107 -4.90 0.12 -2.43
CA ASP A 107 -4.04 -0.63 -3.37
C ASP A 107 -2.73 -1.09 -2.70
N ILE A 108 -2.86 -1.66 -1.49
CA ILE A 108 -1.72 -2.16 -0.71
C ILE A 108 -1.50 -3.63 -1.08
N ARG A 109 -0.27 -4.01 -1.44
CA ARG A 109 0.06 -5.43 -1.67
C ARG A 109 -0.03 -6.20 -0.35
N GLU A 110 -0.76 -7.31 -0.36
CA GLU A 110 -0.97 -8.21 0.79
C GLU A 110 0.30 -8.91 1.29
N SER A 111 1.43 -8.75 0.58
CA SER A 111 2.41 -9.82 0.42
C SER A 111 3.16 -10.28 1.68
N GLN A 112 3.06 -9.64 2.84
CA GLN A 112 3.86 -10.02 4.01
C GLN A 112 3.14 -9.73 5.34
N ILE A 113 2.13 -10.53 5.66
CA ILE A 113 1.76 -10.81 7.04
C ILE A 113 2.18 -12.27 7.29
N ARG A 114 3.39 -12.46 7.82
CA ARG A 114 3.85 -13.72 8.41
C ARG A 114 3.84 -13.57 9.92
#